data_AF-A0AAV4WCC5-F1
#
_entry.id   AF-A0AAV4WCC5-F1
#
_cell.length_a   1.000
_cell.length_b   1.000
_cell.length_c   1.000
_cell.angle_alpha   90.00
_cell.angle_beta   90.00
_cell.angle_gamma   90.00
#
_symmetry.space_group_name_H-M   'P 1'
#
loop_
_entity.id
_entity.type
_entity.pdbx_description
1 polymer ?
#
loop_
_entity_poly.entity_id
_entity_poly.type
_entity_poly.pdbx_seq_one_letter_code
_entity_poly.pdbx_strand_id
1 'polypeptide(L)'
;METTEKCFARSRPVTGQSSFVWSLESFNTLKLGEIKSMLINSTFIEKPLLSMNLFLTADPNHEEQIQIEVLPICEEVMFYNFALSLLDISGNVANSIQGEIYFDSSKEQSVHRLPPFLKKISCLNIEISI
;
A
#
# COMPACT_ATOMS: atom_id res chain seq x y z
N MET A 1 52.93 13.15 -9.39
CA MET A 1 52.17 13.12 -8.13
C MET A 1 50.77 13.58 -8.49
N GLU A 2 49.93 12.64 -8.94
CA GLU A 2 48.59 12.92 -9.48
C GLU A 2 47.56 12.51 -8.43
N THR A 3 46.81 13.47 -7.91
CA THR A 3 45.65 13.22 -7.05
C THR A 3 44.47 12.86 -7.93
N THR A 4 44.11 11.58 -7.97
CA THR A 4 42.86 11.11 -8.59
C THR A 4 41.70 11.59 -7.73
N GLU A 5 41.01 12.64 -8.16
CA GLU A 5 39.75 13.06 -7.58
C GLU A 5 38.70 11.97 -7.84
N LYS A 6 38.45 11.14 -6.83
CA LYS A 6 37.36 10.17 -6.87
C LYS A 6 36.05 10.92 -6.67
N CYS A 7 35.37 11.21 -7.77
CA CYS A 7 33.98 11.67 -7.76
C CYS A 7 33.10 10.56 -7.18
N PHE A 8 32.68 10.71 -5.92
CA PHE A 8 31.63 9.89 -5.34
C PHE A 8 30.27 10.45 -5.77
N ALA A 9 29.73 9.94 -6.88
CA ALA A 9 28.31 10.10 -7.15
C ALA A 9 27.54 9.25 -6.12
N ARG A 10 27.11 9.90 -5.03
CA ARG A 10 26.19 9.29 -4.08
C ARG A 10 24.83 9.27 -4.76
N SER A 11 24.48 8.17 -5.43
CA SER A 11 23.07 7.92 -5.73
C SER A 11 22.37 7.82 -4.38
N ARG A 12 21.62 8.86 -4.01
CA ARG A 12 20.64 8.70 -2.94
C ARG A 12 19.69 7.62 -3.45
N PRO A 13 19.53 6.48 -2.76
CA PRO A 13 18.46 5.56 -3.11
C PRO A 13 17.18 6.38 -3.05
N VAL A 14 16.50 6.53 -4.20
CA VAL A 14 15.23 7.26 -4.30
C VAL A 14 14.13 6.53 -3.51
N THR A 15 14.38 5.30 -3.11
CA THR A 15 13.48 4.46 -2.33
C THR A 15 13.66 4.73 -0.84
N GLY A 16 12.98 5.76 -0.34
CA GLY A 16 12.70 5.91 1.09
C GLY A 16 11.71 4.84 1.53
N GLN A 17 12.22 3.61 1.72
CA GLN A 17 11.41 2.50 2.19
C GLN A 17 10.79 2.90 3.53
N SER A 18 9.46 2.95 3.56
CA SER A 18 8.64 3.43 4.64
C SER A 18 7.61 2.35 4.96
N SER A 19 7.60 1.87 6.20
CA SER A 19 6.59 0.92 6.66
C SER A 19 5.56 1.62 7.53
N PHE A 20 4.29 1.33 7.28
CA PHE A 20 3.14 1.89 7.95
C PHE A 20 2.27 0.76 8.47
N VAL A 21 1.84 0.85 9.74
CA VAL A 21 0.85 -0.08 10.28
C VAL A 21 -0.49 0.64 10.34
N TRP A 22 -1.47 0.09 9.64
CA TRP A 22 -2.85 0.54 9.66
C TRP A 22 -3.69 -0.36 10.57
N SER A 23 -3.96 0.15 11.77
CA SER A 23 -4.92 -0.47 12.70
C SER A 23 -6.34 -0.11 12.27
N LEU A 24 -7.13 -1.10 11.86
CA LEU A 24 -8.52 -0.92 11.46
C LEU A 24 -9.43 -1.13 12.66
N GLU A 25 -9.84 -0.02 13.28
CA GLU A 25 -10.83 -0.09 14.35
C GLU A 25 -12.15 -0.67 13.84
N SER A 26 -12.72 -1.59 14.63
CA SER A 26 -14.01 -2.21 14.35
C SER A 26 -14.09 -2.93 12.98
N PHE A 27 -12.99 -3.52 12.51
CA PHE A 27 -12.95 -4.28 11.25
C PHE A 27 -14.05 -5.35 11.14
N ASN A 28 -14.38 -6.01 12.26
CA ASN A 28 -15.47 -6.98 12.34
C ASN A 28 -16.86 -6.40 11.98
N THR A 29 -17.06 -5.10 12.18
CA THR A 29 -18.31 -4.39 11.87
C THR A 29 -18.34 -3.79 10.46
N LEU A 30 -17.22 -3.85 9.72
CA LEU A 30 -17.13 -3.30 8.37
C LEU A 30 -18.17 -3.98 7.47
N LYS A 31 -18.97 -3.17 6.75
CA LYS A 31 -20.02 -3.67 5.86
C LYS A 31 -19.50 -3.82 4.43
N LEU A 32 -20.17 -4.67 3.64
CA LEU A 32 -19.91 -4.78 2.20
C LEU A 32 -19.99 -3.41 1.53
N GLY A 33 -18.97 -3.05 0.75
CA GLY A 33 -18.89 -1.76 0.05
C GLY A 33 -18.58 -0.55 0.94
N GLU A 34 -18.50 -0.68 2.26
CA GLU A 34 -18.00 0.40 3.12
C GLU A 34 -16.50 0.59 2.90
N ILE A 35 -16.10 1.82 2.55
CA ILE A 35 -14.71 2.15 2.26
C ILE A 35 -14.05 2.75 3.49
N LYS A 36 -12.90 2.19 3.88
CA LYS A 36 -11.93 2.81 4.77
C LYS A 36 -10.75 3.28 3.92
N SER A 37 -10.21 4.45 4.22
CA SER A 37 -9.09 5.02 3.47
C SER A 37 -7.95 5.41 4.41
N MET A 38 -6.72 5.14 3.97
CA MET A 38 -5.49 5.60 4.60
C MET A 38 -4.68 6.42 3.60
N LEU A 39 -4.18 7.56 4.05
CA LEU A 39 -3.23 8.37 3.30
C LEU A 39 -1.81 7.90 3.61
N ILE A 40 -1.05 7.57 2.58
CA ILE A 40 0.36 7.21 2.70
C ILE A 40 1.18 8.45 2.36
N ASN A 41 1.92 8.93 3.35
CA ASN A 41 2.74 10.11 3.22
C ASN A 41 4.15 9.75 2.75
N SER A 42 4.75 10.64 1.96
CA SER A 42 6.19 10.57 1.70
C SER A 42 6.97 10.94 2.95
N THR A 43 8.14 10.34 3.14
CA THR A 43 9.15 10.83 4.09
C THR A 43 9.91 12.06 3.56
N PHE A 44 9.77 12.39 2.27
CA PHE A 44 10.49 13.49 1.60
C PHE A 44 9.61 14.69 1.24
N ILE A 45 8.30 14.47 1.11
CA ILE A 45 7.32 15.49 0.74
C ILE A 45 6.29 15.55 1.87
N GLU A 46 6.00 16.75 2.39
CA GLU A 46 4.95 16.98 3.41
C GLU A 46 3.53 16.85 2.84
N LYS A 47 3.32 15.94 1.88
CA LYS A 47 2.06 15.68 1.21
C LYS A 47 1.84 14.17 1.05
N PRO A 48 0.58 13.71 1.09
CA PRO A 48 0.23 12.34 0.74
C PRO A 48 0.67 12.01 -0.70
N LEU A 49 1.31 10.85 -0.87
CA LEU A 49 1.65 10.31 -2.18
C LEU A 49 0.53 9.44 -2.73
N LEU A 50 -0.02 8.58 -1.87
CA LEU A 50 -1.00 7.57 -2.23
C LEU A 50 -2.19 7.59 -1.27
N SER A 51 -3.36 7.22 -1.79
CA SER A 51 -4.50 6.77 -0.99
C SER A 51 -4.60 5.26 -1.12
N MET A 52 -4.71 4.58 0.01
CA MET A 52 -5.11 3.17 0.03
C MET A 52 -6.55 3.08 0.52
N ASN A 53 -7.41 2.47 -0.27
CA ASN A 53 -8.78 2.17 0.09
C ASN A 53 -8.91 0.69 0.40
N LEU A 54 -9.58 0.37 1.48
CA LEU A 54 -9.97 -0.98 1.85
C LEU A 54 -11.49 -1.06 1.93
N PHE A 55 -12.06 -2.12 1.38
CA PHE A 55 -13.47 -2.45 1.53
C PHE A 55 -13.68 -3.95 1.38
N LEU A 56 -14.88 -4.40 1.74
CA LEU A 56 -15.29 -5.78 1.58
C LEU A 56 -16.02 -5.97 0.25
N THR A 57 -15.64 -7.01 -0.47
CA THR A 57 -16.34 -7.54 -1.65
C THR A 57 -16.87 -8.93 -1.36
N ALA A 58 -17.77 -9.44 -2.20
CA ALA A 58 -18.24 -10.80 -2.13
C ALA A 58 -17.67 -11.59 -3.31
N ASP A 59 -17.15 -12.77 -3.05
CA ASP A 59 -16.74 -13.69 -4.09
C ASP A 59 -17.95 -14.39 -4.74
N PRO A 60 -17.76 -15.21 -5.80
CA PRO A 60 -18.86 -15.95 -6.41
C PRO A 60 -19.60 -16.92 -5.47
N ASN A 61 -19.01 -17.27 -4.33
CA ASN A 61 -19.61 -18.11 -3.29
C ASN A 61 -20.30 -17.28 -2.19
N HIS A 62 -20.41 -15.96 -2.37
CA HIS A 62 -20.93 -15.00 -1.39
C HIS A 62 -20.12 -14.89 -0.09
N GLU A 63 -18.85 -15.29 -0.12
CA GLU A 63 -17.95 -15.09 1.02
C GLU A 63 -17.33 -13.69 0.97
N GLU A 64 -17.31 -12.99 2.12
CA GLU A 64 -16.72 -11.66 2.23
C GLU A 64 -15.19 -11.72 2.14
N GLN A 65 -14.64 -10.97 1.20
CA GLN A 65 -13.21 -10.85 0.94
C GLN A 65 -12.75 -9.40 1.07
N ILE A 66 -11.48 -9.24 1.46
CA ILE A 66 -10.84 -7.94 1.54
C ILE A 66 -10.40 -7.54 0.13
N GLN A 67 -10.84 -6.36 -0.31
CA GLN A 67 -10.39 -5.71 -1.52
C GLN A 67 -9.61 -4.45 -1.14
N ILE A 68 -8.47 -4.26 -1.80
CA ILE A 68 -7.63 -3.07 -1.63
C ILE A 68 -7.47 -2.39 -2.97
N GLU A 69 -7.59 -1.07 -2.95
CA GLU A 69 -7.30 -0.20 -4.06
C GLU A 69 -6.22 0.80 -3.67
N VAL A 70 -5.29 1.05 -4.58
CA VAL A 70 -4.24 2.05 -4.41
C VAL A 70 -4.41 3.11 -5.49
N LEU A 71 -4.41 4.37 -5.07
CA LEU A 71 -4.63 5.53 -5.93
C LEU A 71 -3.47 6.51 -5.76
N PRO A 72 -2.92 7.07 -6.85
CA PRO A 72 -1.95 8.15 -6.74
C PRO A 72 -2.70 9.44 -6.38
N ILE A 73 -2.25 10.12 -5.33
CA ILE A 73 -2.72 11.48 -4.98
C ILE A 73 -1.80 12.52 -5.60
N CYS A 74 -0.50 12.21 -5.66
CA CYS A 74 0.50 13.06 -6.27
C CYS A 74 0.78 12.61 -7.71
N GLU A 75 0.63 13.53 -8.66
CA GLU A 75 0.84 13.28 -10.11
C GLU A 75 2.28 12.86 -10.45
N GLU A 76 3.24 13.13 -9.56
CA GLU A 76 4.64 12.78 -9.73
C GLU A 76 4.91 11.28 -9.45
N VAL A 77 3.96 10.57 -8.84
CA VAL A 77 4.09 9.14 -8.53
C VAL A 77 3.81 8.33 -9.79
N MET A 78 4.87 7.92 -10.48
CA MET A 78 4.76 7.05 -11.66
C MET A 78 4.86 5.55 -11.35
N PHE A 79 5.46 5.20 -10.21
CA PHE A 79 5.80 3.82 -9.89
C PHE A 79 5.90 3.61 -8.38
N TYR A 80 5.49 2.43 -7.91
CA TYR A 80 5.61 2.04 -6.51
C TYR A 80 5.83 0.52 -6.32
N ASN A 81 6.79 0.14 -5.48
CA ASN A 81 7.02 -1.23 -5.04
C ASN A 81 6.42 -1.44 -3.67
N PHE A 82 5.50 -2.38 -3.49
CA PHE A 82 4.84 -2.57 -2.20
C PHE A 82 4.96 -4.00 -1.69
N ALA A 83 4.96 -4.13 -0.37
CA ALA A 83 4.72 -5.34 0.37
C ALA A 83 3.58 -5.07 1.36
N LEU A 84 2.43 -5.67 1.10
CA LEU A 84 1.27 -5.57 1.96
C LEU A 84 1.17 -6.84 2.78
N SER A 85 1.13 -6.70 4.10
CA SER A 85 1.03 -7.79 5.05
C SER A 85 -0.19 -7.59 5.92
N LEU A 86 -0.91 -8.67 6.19
CA LEU A 86 -2.00 -8.64 7.13
C LEU A 86 -1.54 -9.24 8.45
N LEU A 87 -1.81 -8.52 9.54
CA LEU A 87 -1.38 -8.89 10.87
C LEU A 87 -2.55 -9.43 11.70
N ASP A 88 -2.30 -10.51 12.43
CA ASP A 88 -3.21 -11.04 13.43
C ASP A 88 -3.21 -10.19 14.72
N ILE A 89 -4.00 -10.59 15.73
CA ILE A 89 -4.08 -9.89 17.03
C ILE A 89 -2.76 -9.86 17.80
N SER A 90 -1.85 -10.79 17.50
CA SER A 90 -0.54 -10.90 18.13
C SER A 90 0.54 -10.17 17.32
N GLY A 91 0.16 -9.53 16.19
CA GLY A 91 1.07 -8.85 15.29
C GLY A 91 1.83 -9.77 14.35
N ASN A 92 1.46 -11.05 14.23
CA ASN A 92 2.10 -11.95 13.27
C ASN A 92 1.51 -11.78 11.88
N VAL A 93 2.35 -11.95 10.86
CA VAL A 93 1.92 -11.94 9.47
C VAL A 93 1.06 -13.18 9.19
N ALA A 94 -0.24 -12.98 8.99
CA ALA A 94 -1.16 -14.04 8.59
C ALA A 94 -1.10 -14.29 7.07
N ASN A 95 -0.88 -13.24 6.29
CA ASN A 95 -0.75 -13.31 4.83
C ASN A 95 0.01 -12.07 4.32
N SER A 96 0.66 -12.19 3.16
CA SER A 96 1.34 -11.08 2.52
C SER A 96 1.29 -11.19 1.00
N ILE A 97 1.20 -10.04 0.34
CA ILE A 97 1.39 -9.91 -1.09
C ILE A 97 2.48 -8.87 -1.33
N GLN A 98 3.23 -9.07 -2.40
CA GLN A 98 4.21 -8.11 -2.88
C GLN A 98 3.98 -7.87 -4.35
N GLY A 99 4.31 -6.68 -4.81
CA GLY A 99 4.17 -6.36 -6.21
C GLY A 99 4.61 -4.95 -6.54
N GLU A 100 4.37 -4.61 -7.79
CA GLU A 100 4.76 -3.34 -8.37
C GLU A 100 3.52 -2.71 -9.01
N ILE A 101 3.36 -1.39 -8.82
CA ILE A 101 2.28 -0.61 -9.41
C ILE A 101 2.91 0.46 -10.29
N TYR A 102 2.41 0.58 -11.52
CA TYR A 102 2.79 1.63 -12.45
C TYR A 102 1.58 2.52 -12.70
N PHE A 103 1.69 3.79 -12.33
CA PHE A 103 0.66 4.78 -12.58
C PHE A 103 0.92 5.46 -13.91
N ASP A 104 -0.09 5.48 -14.77
CA ASP A 104 -0.03 6.16 -16.05
C ASP A 104 -0.39 7.64 -15.85
N SER A 105 0.61 8.53 -15.98
CA SER A 105 0.43 9.98 -15.82
C SER A 105 -0.49 10.59 -16.88
N SER A 106 -0.83 9.86 -17.95
CA SER A 106 -1.77 10.31 -18.99
C SER A 106 -3.23 9.98 -18.66
N LYS A 107 -3.48 9.19 -17.61
CA LYS A 107 -4.83 8.84 -17.15
C LYS A 107 -5.11 9.52 -15.82
N GLU A 108 -6.05 10.46 -15.82
CA GLU A 108 -6.61 10.98 -14.57
C GLU A 108 -7.11 9.79 -13.72
N GLN A 109 -6.55 9.65 -12.51
CA GLN A 109 -6.99 8.71 -11.48
C GLN A 109 -6.88 7.22 -11.85
N SER A 110 -5.67 6.75 -12.15
CA SER A 110 -5.40 5.31 -12.25
C SER A 110 -5.60 4.61 -10.90
N VAL A 111 -6.76 3.98 -10.70
CA VAL A 111 -7.05 3.15 -9.53
C VAL A 111 -6.50 1.74 -9.77
N HIS A 112 -5.57 1.31 -8.94
CA HIS A 112 -5.01 -0.04 -9.00
C HIS A 112 -5.67 -0.94 -7.97
N ARG A 113 -6.47 -1.89 -8.45
CA ARG A 113 -7.07 -2.95 -7.63
C ARG A 113 -6.08 -4.08 -7.45
N LEU A 114 -5.76 -4.38 -6.20
CA LEU A 114 -4.98 -5.58 -5.89
C LEU A 114 -5.90 -6.80 -5.99
N PRO A 115 -5.42 -7.97 -6.45
CA PRO A 115 -6.23 -9.19 -6.44
C PRO A 115 -6.79 -9.42 -5.03
N PRO A 116 -8.05 -9.82 -4.84
CA PRO A 116 -8.52 -10.19 -3.51
C PRO A 116 -7.77 -11.45 -3.07
N PHE A 117 -7.13 -11.40 -1.90
CA PHE A 117 -6.28 -12.50 -1.43
C PHE A 117 -6.64 -13.01 -0.03
N LEU A 118 -7.69 -12.47 0.59
CA LEU A 118 -8.07 -12.77 1.98
C LEU A 118 -9.58 -12.75 2.22
N LYS A 119 -10.05 -13.72 3.02
CA LYS A 119 -11.40 -13.71 3.61
C LYS A 119 -11.41 -12.85 4.87
N LYS A 120 -12.51 -12.15 5.13
CA LYS A 120 -12.68 -11.25 6.30
C LYS A 120 -12.43 -11.92 7.66
N ILE A 121 -12.66 -13.23 7.76
CA ILE A 121 -12.72 -13.98 9.03
C ILE A 121 -11.35 -14.01 9.78
N SER A 122 -10.25 -13.69 9.10
CA SER A 122 -8.88 -13.93 9.62
C SER A 122 -8.15 -12.70 10.18
N CYS A 123 -8.75 -11.51 10.22
CA CYS A 123 -7.96 -10.26 10.15
C CYS A 123 -8.34 -9.20 11.18
N LEU A 124 -7.35 -8.50 11.75
CA LEU A 124 -7.55 -7.32 12.62
C LEU A 124 -6.67 -6.11 12.28
N ASN A 125 -5.46 -6.29 11.73
CA ASN A 125 -4.56 -5.19 11.40
C ASN A 125 -3.92 -5.38 10.01
N ILE A 126 -3.49 -4.29 9.38
CA ILE A 126 -2.78 -4.34 8.09
C ILE A 126 -1.46 -3.58 8.22
N GLU A 127 -0.36 -4.24 7.91
CA GLU A 127 0.95 -3.62 7.76
C GLU A 127 1.27 -3.42 6.28
N ILE A 128 1.75 -2.24 5.94
CA ILE A 128 2.08 -1.85 4.58
C ILE A 128 3.54 -1.42 4.60
N SER A 129 4.40 -2.21 4.00
CA SER A 129 5.77 -1.83 3.72
C SER A 129 5.85 -1.34 2.28
N ILE A 130 6.32 -0.11 2.15
CA ILE A 130 6.28 0.68 0.92
C ILE A 130 7.73 1.03 0.62
#